data_AF-A0A967SI07-F1
#
_entry.id   AF-A0A967SI07-F1
#
_cell.length_a   1.000
_cell.length_b   1.000
_cell.length_c   1.000
_cell.angle_alpha   90.00
_cell.angle_beta   90.00
_cell.angle_gamma   90.00
#
_symmetry.space_group_name_H-M   'P 1'
#
loop_
_entity.id
_entity.type
_entity.pdbx_description
1 polymer ?
#
loop_
_entity_poly.entity_id
_entity_poly.type
_entity_poly.pdbx_seq_one_letter_code
_entity_poly.pdbx_strand_id
1 'polypeptide(L)'
;MDCDDDDAGRFPGNTEVCDAEGVDEDCDPDTVGSTDEDDDGYVSSECCNGEVCGRDCDDSRASTSPEGAEVCNGRDDDCDGDVDEEATTTYYRDDDGDGFGIETDTMEACAMPEGYAPRGGDCDDA
;
A
#
# COMPACT_ATOMS: atom_id res chain seq x y z
N MET A 1 22.53 -25.86 15.47
CA MET A 1 22.26 -25.23 16.77
C MET A 1 20.94 -24.55 16.54
N ASP A 2 19.98 -24.87 17.39
CA ASP A 2 18.71 -24.17 17.51
C ASP A 2 18.95 -22.68 17.82
N CYS A 3 17.95 -21.86 17.51
CA CYS A 3 17.92 -20.44 17.81
C CYS A 3 17.31 -20.17 19.20
N ASP A 4 16.64 -21.17 19.80
CA ASP A 4 16.14 -21.14 21.17
C ASP A 4 16.34 -22.50 21.87
N ASP A 5 17.35 -22.58 22.75
CA ASP A 5 17.68 -23.78 23.51
C ASP A 5 16.56 -24.21 24.50
N ASP A 6 15.60 -23.33 24.81
CA ASP A 6 14.48 -23.59 25.71
C ASP A 6 13.20 -24.03 24.96
N ASP A 7 13.18 -23.97 23.62
CA ASP A 7 12.04 -24.33 22.78
C ASP A 7 12.40 -25.35 21.68
N ALA A 8 11.91 -26.58 21.85
CA ALA A 8 12.13 -27.67 20.88
C ALA A 8 11.41 -27.46 19.54
N GLY A 9 10.54 -26.45 19.42
CA GLY A 9 9.92 -26.02 18.18
C GLY A 9 10.76 -25.04 17.37
N ARG A 10 11.94 -24.62 17.86
CA ARG A 10 12.78 -23.63 17.18
C ARG A 10 14.09 -24.23 16.73
N PHE A 11 14.15 -24.70 15.49
CA PHE A 11 15.34 -25.40 14.98
C PHE A 11 15.49 -25.29 13.46
N PRO A 12 16.74 -25.30 12.94
CA PRO A 12 17.05 -25.34 11.52
C PRO A 12 16.15 -26.26 10.67
N GLY A 13 15.36 -25.66 9.78
CA GLY A 13 14.50 -26.36 8.83
C GLY A 13 13.19 -26.91 9.39
N ASN A 14 12.72 -26.35 10.52
CA ASN A 14 11.32 -26.46 10.90
C ASN A 14 10.40 -25.75 9.86
N THR A 15 9.09 -25.83 10.04
CA THR A 15 8.15 -25.06 9.21
C THR A 15 7.91 -23.71 9.86
N GLU A 16 8.23 -22.64 9.12
CA GLU A 16 7.84 -21.27 9.47
C GLU A 16 6.33 -21.11 9.59
N VAL A 17 5.93 -20.45 10.67
CA VAL A 17 4.53 -20.13 10.94
C VAL A 17 4.33 -18.64 10.77
N CYS A 18 3.26 -18.27 10.07
CA CYS A 18 2.80 -16.90 10.11
C CYS A 18 2.21 -16.63 11.49
N ASP A 19 2.93 -15.86 12.31
CA ASP A 19 2.42 -15.35 13.56
C ASP A 19 2.82 -13.90 13.82
N ALA A 20 1.98 -13.23 14.60
CA ALA A 20 2.17 -11.85 15.01
C ALA A 20 3.18 -11.70 16.16
N GLU A 21 3.62 -12.81 16.77
CA GLU A 21 4.68 -12.79 17.80
C GLU A 21 6.07 -12.67 17.16
N GLY A 22 6.18 -12.90 15.84
CA GLY A 22 7.39 -12.81 15.07
C GLY A 22 8.37 -13.92 15.44
N VAL A 23 7.88 -15.13 15.71
CA VAL A 23 8.75 -16.23 16.14
C VAL A 23 9.50 -16.80 14.94
N ASP A 24 10.79 -17.05 15.13
CA ASP A 24 11.65 -17.76 14.17
C ASP A 24 11.59 -19.27 14.49
N GLU A 25 10.77 -20.04 13.78
CA GLU A 25 10.63 -21.48 14.04
C GLU A 25 11.75 -22.29 13.41
N ASP A 26 12.18 -21.89 12.22
CA ASP A 26 13.14 -22.66 11.44
C ASP A 26 14.58 -22.14 11.58
N CYS A 27 14.78 -21.07 12.36
CA CYS A 27 16.07 -20.42 12.58
C CYS A 27 16.73 -19.88 11.30
N ASP A 28 15.94 -19.57 10.28
CA ASP A 28 16.33 -18.90 9.04
C ASP A 28 15.62 -17.53 8.93
N PRO A 29 16.30 -16.42 9.25
CA PRO A 29 15.68 -15.09 9.31
C PRO A 29 15.23 -14.55 7.94
N ASP A 30 15.61 -15.21 6.85
CA ASP A 30 15.18 -14.85 5.50
C ASP A 30 13.88 -15.55 5.10
N THR A 31 13.39 -16.50 5.92
CA THR A 31 12.14 -17.18 5.69
C THR A 31 11.03 -16.54 6.53
N VAL A 32 9.92 -16.25 5.88
CA VAL A 32 8.68 -15.79 6.53
C VAL A 32 7.58 -16.74 6.10
N GLY A 33 6.58 -16.94 6.96
CA GLY A 33 5.41 -17.77 6.65
C GLY A 33 4.80 -17.48 5.27
N SER A 34 4.03 -18.41 4.72
CA SER A 34 3.54 -18.34 3.34
C SER A 34 2.08 -17.87 3.21
N THR A 35 1.58 -17.05 4.14
CA THR A 35 0.21 -16.54 4.07
C THR A 35 0.14 -15.40 3.07
N ASP A 36 -0.71 -15.60 2.06
CA ASP A 36 -1.06 -14.70 0.96
C ASP A 36 -2.54 -15.02 0.68
N GLU A 37 -3.47 -14.26 1.28
CA GLU A 37 -4.91 -14.56 1.22
C GLU A 37 -5.56 -14.03 -0.08
N ASP A 38 -4.98 -13.01 -0.70
CA ASP A 38 -5.52 -12.39 -1.91
C ASP A 38 -4.83 -12.81 -3.22
N ASP A 39 -3.81 -13.67 -3.14
CA ASP A 39 -3.07 -14.29 -4.25
C ASP A 39 -2.31 -13.27 -5.12
N ASP A 40 -1.77 -12.21 -4.52
CA ASP A 40 -1.04 -11.17 -5.25
C ASP A 40 0.49 -11.42 -5.31
N GLY A 41 0.96 -12.43 -4.59
CA GLY A 41 2.35 -12.85 -4.54
C GLY A 41 3.17 -12.19 -3.43
N TYR A 42 2.56 -11.40 -2.57
CA TYR A 42 3.15 -10.82 -1.38
C TYR A 42 2.63 -11.52 -0.12
N VAL A 43 3.53 -11.74 0.82
CA VAL A 43 3.18 -12.30 2.12
C VAL A 43 2.65 -11.18 3.00
N SER A 44 1.57 -11.47 3.74
CA SER A 44 0.99 -10.60 4.76
C SER A 44 2.05 -10.00 5.69
N SER A 45 1.97 -8.70 5.91
CA SER A 45 2.81 -7.96 6.87
C SER A 45 2.58 -8.36 8.33
N GLU A 46 1.47 -9.06 8.62
CA GLU A 46 1.25 -9.68 9.93
C GLU A 46 2.10 -10.95 10.14
N CYS A 47 2.66 -11.53 9.07
CA CYS A 47 3.59 -12.64 9.16
C CYS A 47 5.02 -12.13 9.35
N CYS A 48 5.60 -12.37 10.52
CA CYS A 48 6.96 -11.97 10.84
C CYS A 48 7.81 -13.15 11.27
N ASN A 49 9.10 -13.09 10.94
CA ASN A 49 10.17 -13.87 11.53
C ASN A 49 11.17 -12.88 12.17
N GLY A 50 10.96 -12.59 13.45
CA GLY A 50 11.72 -11.60 14.21
C GLY A 50 11.55 -10.19 13.67
N GLU A 51 12.57 -9.69 12.98
CA GLU A 51 12.63 -8.32 12.45
C GLU A 51 12.26 -8.26 10.94
N VAL A 52 12.13 -9.41 10.28
CA VAL A 52 11.73 -9.51 8.87
C VAL A 52 10.26 -9.90 8.83
N CYS A 53 9.45 -9.14 8.11
CA CYS A 53 8.03 -9.45 7.93
C CYS A 53 7.67 -9.50 6.45
N GLY A 54 6.51 -10.06 6.16
CA GLY A 54 5.83 -9.85 4.89
C GLY A 54 5.65 -8.35 4.60
N ARG A 55 5.37 -8.04 3.35
CA ARG A 55 5.30 -6.64 2.87
C ARG A 55 3.92 -6.23 2.38
N ASP A 56 2.96 -7.13 2.46
CA ASP A 56 1.57 -6.82 2.13
C ASP A 56 0.84 -6.22 3.33
N CYS A 57 0.47 -4.95 3.21
CA CYS A 57 -0.23 -4.19 4.23
C CYS A 57 -1.75 -4.47 4.29
N ASP A 58 -2.33 -5.14 3.29
CA ASP A 58 -3.74 -5.53 3.22
C ASP A 58 -3.94 -6.83 2.44
N ASP A 59 -3.61 -7.95 3.09
CA ASP A 59 -3.73 -9.35 2.62
C ASP A 59 -5.15 -9.80 2.21
N SER A 60 -6.11 -8.88 2.16
CA SER A 60 -7.46 -9.10 1.66
C SER A 60 -7.72 -8.46 0.29
N ARG A 61 -6.72 -7.78 -0.29
CA ARG A 61 -6.82 -6.94 -1.49
C ARG A 61 -5.56 -7.03 -2.35
N ALA A 62 -5.64 -7.86 -3.38
CA ALA A 62 -4.55 -8.05 -4.35
C ALA A 62 -4.13 -6.81 -5.19
N SER A 63 -4.76 -5.66 -4.97
CA SER A 63 -4.33 -4.37 -5.54
C SER A 63 -3.50 -3.55 -4.57
N THR A 64 -3.33 -4.01 -3.33
CA THR A 64 -2.72 -3.29 -2.22
C THR A 64 -1.49 -4.06 -1.75
N SER A 65 -0.32 -3.72 -2.27
CA SER A 65 0.94 -4.41 -1.98
C SER A 65 2.13 -3.62 -2.53
N PRO A 66 3.40 -4.00 -2.29
CA PRO A 66 4.57 -3.26 -2.75
C PRO A 66 4.70 -2.92 -4.24
N GLU A 67 3.87 -3.51 -5.09
CA GLU A 67 3.77 -3.20 -6.54
C GLU A 67 2.39 -2.67 -6.93
N GLY A 68 1.51 -2.46 -5.95
CA GLY A 68 0.23 -1.78 -6.08
C GLY A 68 0.43 -0.39 -6.68
N ALA A 69 -0.52 0.01 -7.51
CA ALA A 69 -0.52 1.34 -8.07
C ALA A 69 -1.38 2.22 -7.19
N GLU A 70 -0.81 3.32 -6.70
CA GLU A 70 -1.53 4.31 -5.91
C GLU A 70 -2.79 4.81 -6.64
N VAL A 71 -3.92 4.68 -5.95
CA VAL A 71 -5.21 5.19 -6.41
C VAL A 71 -5.74 6.12 -5.34
N CYS A 72 -6.03 7.36 -5.74
CA CYS A 72 -6.61 8.38 -4.85
C CYS A 72 -7.93 7.93 -4.18
N ASN A 73 -7.81 7.23 -3.07
CA ASN A 73 -8.86 6.52 -2.38
C ASN A 73 -8.71 6.64 -0.84
N GLY A 74 -7.62 7.28 -0.37
CA GLY A 74 -7.31 7.48 1.03
C GLY A 74 -6.63 6.28 1.67
N ARG A 75 -5.97 5.43 0.89
CA ARG A 75 -5.22 4.25 1.33
C ARG A 75 -3.82 4.30 0.76
N ASP A 76 -2.96 3.60 1.47
CA ASP A 76 -1.64 3.18 1.02
C ASP A 76 -1.87 1.90 0.18
N ASP A 77 -1.91 2.01 -1.14
CA ASP A 77 -2.13 0.89 -2.05
C ASP A 77 -0.79 0.24 -2.46
N ASP A 78 0.35 0.92 -2.26
CA ASP A 78 1.67 0.41 -2.57
C ASP A 78 2.49 -0.05 -1.35
N CYS A 79 1.90 0.05 -0.15
CA CYS A 79 2.47 -0.36 1.13
C CYS A 79 3.83 0.29 1.46
N ASP A 80 4.10 1.51 0.97
CA ASP A 80 5.33 2.25 1.28
C ASP A 80 5.22 3.13 2.55
N GLY A 81 3.99 3.30 3.07
CA GLY A 81 3.66 4.02 4.28
C GLY A 81 3.21 5.47 4.09
N ASP A 82 3.26 5.99 2.86
CA ASP A 82 2.56 7.21 2.46
C ASP A 82 1.12 6.86 1.98
N VAL A 83 0.29 7.87 1.71
CA VAL A 83 -1.10 7.64 1.26
C VAL A 83 -1.39 8.50 0.04
N ASP A 84 -1.85 7.85 -1.03
CA ASP A 84 -2.23 8.46 -2.31
C ASP A 84 -1.09 9.31 -2.95
N GLU A 85 0.16 9.01 -2.64
CA GLU A 85 1.33 9.57 -3.32
C GLU A 85 1.36 9.14 -4.77
N GLU A 86 1.87 10.00 -5.65
CA GLU A 86 1.92 9.73 -7.09
C GLU A 86 0.55 9.53 -7.79
N ALA A 87 -0.56 9.37 -7.05
CA ALA A 87 -1.94 9.31 -7.50
C ALA A 87 -2.51 10.70 -7.80
N THR A 88 -1.88 11.45 -8.70
CA THR A 88 -2.33 12.80 -9.05
C THR A 88 -3.25 12.83 -10.26
N THR A 89 -4.32 13.61 -10.17
CA THR A 89 -5.16 14.03 -11.30
C THR A 89 -4.95 15.51 -11.55
N THR A 90 -4.96 15.92 -12.83
CA THR A 90 -4.97 17.34 -13.20
C THR A 90 -6.38 17.92 -13.04
N TYR A 91 -6.49 18.94 -12.20
CA TYR A 91 -7.69 19.75 -12.00
C TYR A 91 -7.51 21.15 -12.60
N TYR A 92 -8.60 21.83 -12.91
CA TYR A 92 -8.65 23.12 -13.61
C TYR A 92 -9.38 24.15 -12.76
N ARG A 93 -8.83 25.36 -12.60
CA ARG A 93 -9.46 26.42 -11.81
C ARG A 93 -10.87 26.71 -12.37
N ASP A 94 -11.87 26.68 -11.49
CA ASP A 94 -13.29 26.88 -11.81
C ASP A 94 -13.79 28.08 -10.98
N ASP A 95 -13.91 29.24 -11.63
CA ASP A 95 -14.24 30.52 -10.95
C ASP A 95 -15.76 30.73 -10.77
N ASP A 96 -16.60 30.06 -11.55
CA ASP A 96 -18.06 30.24 -11.53
C ASP A 96 -18.85 29.02 -10.96
N GLY A 97 -18.18 27.87 -10.84
CA GLY A 97 -18.67 26.66 -10.20
C GLY A 97 -19.52 25.76 -11.10
N ASP A 98 -19.35 25.84 -12.43
CA ASP A 98 -20.15 25.06 -13.38
C ASP A 98 -19.59 23.63 -13.64
N GLY A 99 -18.37 23.34 -13.16
CA GLY A 99 -17.70 22.05 -13.29
C GLY A 99 -16.79 21.91 -14.52
N PHE A 100 -16.55 23.00 -15.24
CA PHE A 100 -15.46 23.17 -16.19
C PHE A 100 -14.48 24.21 -15.66
N GLY A 101 -13.21 24.12 -16.05
CA GLY A 101 -12.21 25.10 -15.63
C GLY A 101 -11.29 25.58 -16.73
N ILE A 102 -10.52 26.59 -16.38
CA ILE A 102 -9.56 27.28 -17.25
C ILE A 102 -8.44 26.31 -17.66
N GLU A 103 -8.29 26.03 -18.96
CA GLU A 103 -7.32 25.04 -19.48
C GLU A 103 -5.84 25.35 -19.15
N THR A 104 -5.54 26.61 -18.86
CA THR A 104 -4.19 27.10 -18.56
C THR A 104 -3.90 27.28 -17.08
N ASP A 105 -4.90 27.19 -16.20
CA ASP A 105 -4.74 27.31 -14.75
C ASP A 105 -5.06 25.96 -14.10
N THR A 106 -4.03 25.11 -14.02
CA THR A 106 -4.14 23.73 -13.56
C THR A 106 -3.43 23.49 -12.23
N MET A 107 -3.93 22.49 -11.49
CA MET A 107 -3.31 21.97 -10.28
C MET A 107 -3.34 20.45 -10.31
N GLU A 108 -2.22 19.81 -9.96
CA GLU A 108 -2.18 18.37 -9.73
C GLU A 108 -2.48 18.10 -8.26
N ALA A 109 -3.45 17.23 -8.00
CA ALA A 109 -3.81 16.78 -6.66
C ALA A 109 -4.43 15.39 -6.74
N CYS A 110 -4.41 14.64 -5.65
CA CYS A 110 -5.20 13.41 -5.55
C CYS A 110 -6.69 13.78 -5.48
N ALA A 111 -7.09 14.52 -4.45
CA ALA A 111 -8.48 14.96 -4.30
C ALA A 111 -8.70 16.32 -4.98
N MET A 112 -9.89 16.51 -5.57
CA MET A 112 -10.30 17.76 -6.20
C MET A 112 -10.20 18.95 -5.21
N PRO A 113 -9.32 19.92 -5.46
CA PRO A 113 -9.19 21.10 -4.60
C PRO A 113 -10.44 21.99 -4.66
N GLU A 114 -10.70 22.76 -3.60
CA GLU A 114 -11.78 23.75 -3.60
C GLU A 114 -11.54 24.82 -4.68
N GLY A 115 -12.56 25.11 -5.50
CA GLY A 115 -12.47 26.06 -6.61
C GLY A 115 -11.81 25.51 -7.88
N TYR A 116 -11.75 24.17 -8.01
CA TYR A 116 -11.27 23.49 -9.20
C TYR A 116 -12.28 22.43 -9.69
N ALA A 117 -12.22 22.15 -11.00
CA ALA A 117 -13.04 21.17 -11.72
C ALA A 117 -12.18 20.04 -12.32
N PRO A 118 -12.74 18.84 -12.55
CA PRO A 118 -12.00 17.71 -13.14
C PRO A 118 -11.88 17.79 -14.67
N ARG A 119 -12.50 18.80 -15.30
CA ARG A 119 -12.53 18.97 -16.76
C ARG A 119 -12.09 20.38 -17.12
N GLY A 120 -11.20 20.50 -18.09
CA GLY A 120 -10.85 21.78 -18.68
C GLY A 120 -11.75 22.13 -19.86
N GLY A 121 -11.52 23.33 -20.40
CA GLY A 121 -12.15 23.80 -21.63
C GLY A 121 -13.43 24.60 -21.40
N ASP A 122 -13.49 25.32 -20.28
CA ASP A 122 -14.53 26.30 -20.05
C ASP A 122 -14.45 27.43 -21.10
N CYS A 123 -15.62 27.83 -21.61
CA CYS A 123 -15.78 28.92 -22.57
C CYS A 123 -16.53 30.14 -21.98
N ASP A 124 -16.95 30.05 -20.71
CA ASP A 124 -17.77 31.02 -19.96
C ASP A 124 -17.05 31.54 -18.68
N ASP A 125 -15.70 31.52 -18.61
CA ASP A 125 -14.83 31.99 -17.49
C ASP A 125 -14.94 33.51 -17.12
N ALA A 126 -16.15 34.04 -16.92
CA ALA A 126 -16.42 35.47 -16.65
C ALA A 126 -17.46 35.72 -15.53
#